data_AF-A0A069I7N6-F1
#
_entry.id   AF-A0A069I7N6-F1
#
_cell.length_a   1.000
_cell.length_b   1.000
_cell.length_c   1.000
_cell.angle_alpha   90.00
_cell.angle_beta   90.00
_cell.angle_gamma   90.00
#
_symmetry.space_group_name_H-M   'P 1'
#
loop_
_entity.id
_entity.type
_entity.pdbx_description
1 polymer ?
#
loop_
_entity_poly.entity_id
_entity_poly.type
_entity_poly.pdbx_seq_one_letter_code
_entity_poly.pdbx_strand_id
1 'polypeptide(L)'
;MYVITLGQRAETRTTLAGVLHLLNDDRGETAQPRFEEIAVRHVEGGNIPVVCLSHGKLGVRPGGSARSILARVIDEVDRFLVRVGGKVLRPQEMSRASWGAVLAAGRLAYFPEEAIDLSQGAAGPLFQTADLFEKSGPFDIAQYVQSEFVRRFGYGTNGPLYDPAQIPNARHEVHVAYALLRGEKLRECVLNTYRDNPRFGRSDLDWLEPLIAVPALRGALPAHHLQALCRLLRLEKIAITPQNAPKLLAIVRRVPADGTDVHMDDALYEAGVLAPRPTPVARPAEGQAAAPVSALASRIHHLITQRQFHATMDRAKAQREALEISQRHFDDIARRAVHARVSTSFDWPNKVALAVLQRDVATLLHIFDNPKDWNVDSKRALREELDVDLLQCTASVRRQRIFEMCGFSAAEQQRWEQQAAAAKANRLALQDFEDARTRAEASNWRLESGKVLNGREYVDFCIAEGFSEIVDVPRGRAREYHIRDPRRSMSRRLRAKDGTLAYARAKLAQAGTPRALAA
;
A
#
# COMPACT_ATOMS: atom_id res chain seq x y z
N MET A 1 -19.08 8.15 47.24
CA MET A 1 -17.84 8.84 46.75
C MET A 1 -16.65 7.96 47.10
N TYR A 2 -15.65 7.90 46.22
CA TYR A 2 -14.45 7.06 46.34
C TYR A 2 -13.21 7.94 46.52
N VAL A 3 -12.31 7.51 47.41
CA VAL A 3 -10.98 8.09 47.61
C VAL A 3 -9.96 7.07 47.10
N ILE A 4 -9.11 7.51 46.17
CA ILE A 4 -8.05 6.72 45.57
C ILE A 4 -6.72 7.35 45.98
N THR A 5 -5.92 6.60 46.73
CA THR A 5 -4.53 6.97 47.04
C THR A 5 -3.62 6.34 45.99
N LEU A 6 -2.75 7.15 45.40
CA LEU A 6 -1.76 6.78 44.38
C LEU A 6 -0.40 7.32 44.84
N GLY A 7 0.28 6.56 45.70
CA GLY A 7 1.51 7.03 46.36
C GLY A 7 1.26 8.28 47.20
N GLN A 8 1.93 9.38 46.86
CA GLN A 8 1.80 10.66 47.58
C GLN A 8 0.58 11.49 47.17
N ARG A 9 -0.21 11.03 46.18
CA ARG A 9 -1.36 11.79 45.66
C ARG A 9 -2.66 11.11 46.05
N ALA A 10 -3.65 11.89 46.43
CA ALA A 10 -5.02 11.42 46.62
C ALA A 10 -5.94 12.04 45.55
N GLU A 11 -6.73 11.21 44.90
CA GLU A 11 -7.77 11.61 43.95
C GLU A 11 -9.14 11.12 44.42
N THR A 12 -10.20 11.83 44.02
CA THR A 12 -11.58 11.42 44.33
C THR A 12 -12.36 11.12 43.05
N ARG A 13 -13.23 10.12 43.12
CA ARG A 13 -14.16 9.75 42.04
C ARG A 13 -15.55 9.54 42.60
N THR A 14 -16.57 9.89 41.82
CA THR A 14 -17.97 9.76 42.25
C THR A 14 -18.50 8.35 42.07
N THR A 15 -17.96 7.58 41.12
CA THR A 15 -18.41 6.23 40.75
C THR A 15 -17.28 5.22 40.79
N LEU A 16 -17.60 3.94 41.03
CA LEU A 16 -16.64 2.83 40.96
C LEU A 16 -16.09 2.66 39.54
N ALA A 17 -16.91 2.88 38.51
CA ALA A 17 -16.43 2.90 37.13
C ALA A 17 -15.40 4.00 36.87
N GLY A 18 -15.52 5.15 37.56
CA GLY A 18 -14.53 6.22 37.52
C GLY A 18 -13.21 5.84 38.19
N VAL A 19 -13.25 4.98 39.22
CA VAL A 19 -12.04 4.38 39.82
C VAL A 19 -11.38 3.44 38.81
N LEU A 20 -12.15 2.52 38.21
CA LEU A 20 -11.64 1.59 37.19
C LEU A 20 -11.03 2.31 36.00
N HIS A 21 -11.70 3.36 35.51
CA HIS A 21 -11.15 4.22 34.47
C HIS A 21 -9.84 4.86 34.92
N LEU A 22 -9.78 5.41 36.14
CA LEU A 22 -8.59 6.10 36.64
C LEU A 22 -7.36 5.19 36.77
N LEU A 23 -7.57 3.96 37.23
CA LEU A 23 -6.50 2.98 37.43
C LEU A 23 -5.93 2.43 36.11
N ASN A 24 -6.73 2.48 35.04
CA ASN A 24 -6.40 1.88 33.74
C ASN A 24 -6.40 2.89 32.58
N ASP A 25 -6.46 4.20 32.85
CA ASP A 25 -6.28 5.24 31.83
C ASP A 25 -4.79 5.28 31.47
N ASP A 26 -4.48 5.38 30.18
CA ASP A 26 -3.11 5.53 29.69
C ASP A 26 -2.60 6.92 30.08
N ARG A 27 -2.15 7.05 31.33
CA ARG A 27 -1.46 8.22 31.84
C ARG A 27 -0.12 8.30 31.11
N GLY A 28 -0.08 9.05 30.01
CA GLY A 28 1.18 9.46 29.41
C GLY A 28 2.09 10.12 30.45
N GLU A 29 3.41 9.96 30.26
CA GLU A 29 4.56 10.63 30.91
C GLU A 29 4.63 10.67 32.45
N THR A 30 3.59 10.25 33.18
CA THR A 30 3.59 10.21 34.63
C THR A 30 4.00 8.81 35.08
N ALA A 31 5.02 8.70 35.94
CA ALA A 31 5.42 7.42 36.51
C ALA A 31 4.20 6.72 37.13
N GLN A 32 3.93 5.49 36.69
CA GLN A 32 2.84 4.70 37.27
C GLN A 32 3.18 4.41 38.74
N PRO A 33 2.23 4.66 39.67
CA PRO A 33 2.45 4.34 41.08
C PRO A 33 2.68 2.84 41.25
N ARG A 34 3.51 2.45 42.22
CA ARG A 34 3.72 1.04 42.55
C ARG A 34 2.42 0.42 43.06
N PHE A 35 2.20 -0.86 42.79
CA PHE A 35 0.96 -1.53 43.17
C PHE A 35 0.65 -1.43 44.67
N GLU A 36 1.69 -1.52 45.51
CA GLU A 36 1.58 -1.45 46.98
C GLU A 36 1.18 -0.07 47.50
N GLU A 37 1.32 0.96 46.66
CA GLU A 37 1.01 2.36 46.97
C GLU A 37 -0.41 2.76 46.54
N ILE A 38 -1.19 1.81 46.00
CA ILE A 38 -2.55 2.03 45.52
C ILE A 38 -3.55 1.55 46.55
N ALA A 39 -4.39 2.46 47.04
CA ALA A 39 -5.48 2.13 47.94
C ALA A 39 -6.78 2.77 47.46
N VAL A 40 -7.87 2.00 47.47
CA VAL A 40 -9.22 2.48 47.13
C VAL A 40 -10.13 2.31 48.34
N ARG A 41 -10.85 3.36 48.72
CA ARG A 41 -11.91 3.28 49.72
C ARG A 41 -13.20 3.95 49.23
N HIS A 42 -14.33 3.34 49.54
CA HIS A 42 -15.63 3.99 49.49
C HIS A 42 -15.88 4.71 50.83
N VAL A 43 -16.33 5.97 50.79
CA VAL A 43 -16.50 6.80 52.01
C VAL A 43 -17.43 6.13 53.04
N GLU A 44 -18.48 5.45 52.60
CA GLU A 44 -19.44 4.74 53.47
C GLU A 44 -19.20 3.23 53.51
N GLY A 45 -18.58 2.67 52.47
CA GLY A 45 -18.49 1.23 52.24
C GLY A 45 -17.15 0.62 52.66
N GLY A 46 -16.23 1.43 53.18
CA GLY A 46 -14.91 0.97 53.63
C GLY A 46 -13.94 0.70 52.48
N ASN A 47 -12.89 -0.08 52.79
CA ASN A 47 -11.81 -0.37 51.87
C ASN A 47 -12.25 -1.33 50.76
N ILE A 48 -11.79 -1.08 49.52
CA ILE A 48 -12.03 -1.94 48.36
C ILE A 48 -10.68 -2.50 47.91
N PRO A 49 -10.46 -3.82 48.00
CA PRO A 49 -9.21 -4.43 47.55
C PRO A 49 -8.94 -4.15 46.07
N VAL A 50 -7.68 -3.85 45.75
CA VAL A 50 -7.16 -3.69 44.39
C VAL A 50 -6.33 -4.91 44.05
N VAL A 51 -6.44 -5.41 42.83
CA VAL A 51 -5.72 -6.61 42.36
C VAL A 51 -5.00 -6.33 41.04
N CYS A 52 -3.85 -6.97 40.85
CA CYS A 52 -3.15 -6.96 39.57
C CYS A 52 -3.66 -8.11 38.70
N LEU A 53 -4.11 -7.81 37.48
CA LEU A 53 -4.60 -8.79 36.52
C LEU A 53 -3.45 -9.34 35.67
N SER A 54 -3.64 -10.52 35.09
CA SER A 54 -2.62 -11.24 34.31
C SER A 54 -2.10 -10.47 33.09
N HIS A 55 -2.90 -9.54 32.55
CA HIS A 55 -2.55 -8.67 31.43
C HIS A 55 -2.03 -7.28 31.87
N GLY A 56 -1.59 -7.13 33.11
CA GLY A 56 -0.93 -5.92 33.63
C GLY A 56 -1.85 -4.74 33.95
N LYS A 57 -3.18 -4.93 33.88
CA LYS A 57 -4.15 -3.92 34.34
C LYS A 57 -4.52 -4.12 35.80
N LEU A 58 -5.14 -3.10 36.39
CA LEU A 58 -5.62 -3.13 37.78
C LEU A 58 -7.13 -3.37 37.83
N GLY A 59 -7.53 -4.31 38.67
CA GLY A 59 -8.92 -4.58 39.02
C GLY A 59 -9.26 -4.16 40.44
N VAL A 60 -10.55 -4.05 40.75
CA VAL A 60 -11.07 -3.80 42.10
C VAL A 60 -12.00 -4.92 42.54
N ARG A 61 -12.13 -5.16 43.84
CA ARG A 61 -12.97 -6.22 44.42
C ARG A 61 -14.03 -5.65 45.39
N PRO A 62 -15.07 -5.00 44.86
CA PRO A 62 -16.19 -4.55 45.69
C PRO A 62 -16.94 -5.77 46.25
N GLY A 63 -17.49 -5.64 47.46
CA GLY A 63 -18.35 -6.68 48.04
C GLY A 63 -19.72 -6.76 47.33
N GLY A 64 -20.18 -7.98 47.07
CA GLY A 64 -21.49 -8.31 46.50
C GLY A 64 -21.41 -9.36 45.38
N SER A 65 -22.56 -9.92 44.98
CA SER A 65 -22.69 -10.79 43.80
C SER A 65 -22.30 -10.09 42.50
N ALA A 66 -21.87 -10.85 41.49
CA ALA A 66 -21.55 -10.34 40.16
C ALA A 66 -22.63 -9.37 39.62
N ARG A 67 -23.90 -9.76 39.73
CA ARG A 67 -25.03 -8.92 39.34
C ARG A 67 -25.15 -7.66 40.20
N SER A 68 -25.04 -7.77 41.52
CA SER A 68 -25.13 -6.62 42.42
C SER A 68 -24.00 -5.60 42.20
N ILE A 69 -22.80 -6.09 41.87
CA ILE A 69 -21.64 -5.26 41.53
C ILE A 69 -21.91 -4.52 40.23
N LEU A 70 -22.33 -5.23 39.17
CA LEU A 70 -22.64 -4.62 37.87
C LEU A 70 -23.81 -3.64 37.96
N ALA A 71 -24.87 -4.00 38.68
CA ALA A 71 -26.02 -3.12 38.94
C ALA A 71 -25.56 -1.85 39.65
N ARG A 72 -24.79 -1.96 40.74
CA ARG A 72 -24.23 -0.81 41.47
C ARG A 72 -23.38 0.08 40.56
N VAL A 73 -22.48 -0.50 39.77
CA VAL A 73 -21.62 0.24 38.84
C VAL A 73 -22.45 1.02 37.82
N ILE A 74 -23.45 0.37 37.20
CA ILE A 74 -24.31 1.00 36.20
C ILE A 74 -25.23 2.05 36.84
N ASP A 75 -25.79 1.78 38.02
CA ASP A 75 -26.64 2.70 38.78
C ASP A 75 -25.88 3.98 39.15
N GLU A 76 -24.64 3.85 39.61
CA GLU A 76 -23.78 5.00 39.93
C GLU A 76 -23.48 5.85 38.69
N VAL A 77 -23.16 5.21 37.56
CA VAL A 77 -22.92 5.90 36.28
C VAL A 77 -24.18 6.60 35.79
N ASP A 78 -25.33 5.93 35.81
CA ASP A 78 -26.61 6.49 35.41
C ASP A 78 -26.97 7.70 36.28
N ARG A 79 -26.93 7.55 37.61
CA ARG A 79 -27.35 8.59 38.56
C ARG A 79 -26.41 9.78 38.60
N PHE A 80 -25.09 9.56 38.64
CA PHE A 80 -24.13 10.63 38.94
C PHE A 80 -23.46 11.22 37.70
N LEU A 81 -23.45 10.52 36.57
CA LEU A 81 -22.72 10.96 35.38
C LEU A 81 -23.64 11.18 34.18
N VAL A 82 -24.49 10.20 33.84
CA VAL A 82 -25.30 10.24 32.62
C VAL A 82 -26.59 11.05 32.82
N ARG A 83 -27.33 10.83 33.91
CA ARG A 83 -28.64 11.47 34.16
C ARG A 83 -28.56 12.57 35.23
N VAL A 84 -27.61 13.49 35.07
CA VAL A 84 -27.48 14.61 36.00
C VAL A 84 -28.62 15.61 35.77
N GLY A 85 -29.51 15.76 36.75
CA GLY A 85 -30.66 16.68 36.66
C GLY A 85 -31.82 16.16 35.81
N GLY A 86 -31.97 14.83 35.66
CA GLY A 86 -33.12 14.19 34.99
C GLY A 86 -32.97 14.04 33.46
N LYS A 87 -32.05 14.78 32.83
CA LYS A 87 -31.71 14.66 31.40
C LYS A 87 -30.54 13.67 31.21
N VAL A 88 -30.65 12.79 30.21
CA VAL A 88 -29.53 11.97 29.72
C VAL A 88 -28.56 12.89 28.97
N LEU A 89 -27.37 13.05 29.52
CA LEU A 89 -26.29 13.82 28.92
C LEU A 89 -25.68 13.06 27.74
N ARG A 90 -25.36 13.79 26.68
CA ARG A 90 -24.60 13.26 25.54
C ARG A 90 -23.11 13.24 25.88
N PRO A 91 -22.28 12.42 25.21
CA PRO A 91 -20.85 12.31 25.53
C PRO A 91 -20.16 13.68 25.58
N GLN A 92 -20.37 14.53 24.57
CA GLN A 92 -19.78 15.87 24.50
C GLN A 92 -20.25 16.86 25.60
N GLU A 93 -21.32 16.53 26.32
CA GLU A 93 -21.83 17.33 27.46
C GLU A 93 -21.15 16.94 28.79
N MET A 94 -20.38 15.85 28.78
CA MET A 94 -19.66 15.29 29.94
C MET A 94 -18.17 15.64 29.89
N SER A 95 -17.49 15.57 31.03
CA SER A 95 -16.02 15.62 31.02
C SER A 95 -15.44 14.33 30.42
N ARG A 96 -14.23 14.38 29.85
CA ARG A 96 -13.56 13.18 29.32
C ARG A 96 -13.45 12.07 30.38
N ALA A 97 -13.13 12.43 31.62
CA ALA A 97 -13.03 11.48 32.73
C ALA A 97 -14.40 10.86 33.09
N SER A 98 -15.46 11.66 33.07
CA SER A 98 -16.83 11.17 33.29
C SER A 98 -17.27 10.22 32.17
N TRP A 99 -16.96 10.54 30.92
CA TRP A 99 -17.25 9.65 29.79
C TRP A 99 -16.39 8.38 29.84
N GLY A 100 -15.11 8.48 30.19
CA GLY A 100 -14.23 7.32 30.40
C GLY A 100 -14.75 6.38 31.48
N ALA A 101 -15.40 6.89 32.52
CA ALA A 101 -16.11 6.07 33.51
C ALA A 101 -17.32 5.33 32.91
N VAL A 102 -18.10 5.96 32.02
CA VAL A 102 -19.20 5.29 31.29
C VAL A 102 -18.64 4.13 30.46
N LEU A 103 -17.53 4.36 29.75
CA LEU A 103 -16.87 3.32 28.96
C LEU A 103 -16.30 2.19 29.82
N ALA A 104 -15.72 2.52 30.98
CA ALA A 104 -15.22 1.51 31.93
C ALA A 104 -16.36 0.63 32.46
N ALA A 105 -17.54 1.19 32.72
CA ALA A 105 -18.71 0.38 33.08
C ALA A 105 -19.15 -0.56 31.94
N GLY A 106 -19.13 -0.08 30.69
CA GLY A 106 -19.49 -0.89 29.53
C GLY A 106 -18.45 -1.97 29.22
N ARG A 107 -17.18 -1.71 29.53
CA ARG A 107 -16.06 -2.63 29.35
C ARG A 107 -16.20 -3.90 30.19
N LEU A 108 -16.87 -3.84 31.33
CA LEU A 108 -17.16 -5.00 32.18
C LEU A 108 -18.00 -6.08 31.47
N ALA A 109 -18.67 -5.75 30.36
CA ALA A 109 -19.31 -6.74 29.49
C ALA A 109 -18.31 -7.73 28.87
N TYR A 110 -17.07 -7.27 28.61
CA TYR A 110 -16.03 -8.03 27.91
C TYR A 110 -14.86 -8.40 28.82
N PHE A 111 -14.60 -7.57 29.83
CA PHE A 111 -13.53 -7.76 30.82
C PHE A 111 -14.09 -7.72 32.25
N PRO A 112 -15.01 -8.65 32.61
CA PRO A 112 -15.63 -8.67 33.93
C PRO A 112 -14.62 -8.83 35.08
N GLU A 113 -13.46 -9.43 34.82
CA GLU A 113 -12.36 -9.62 35.76
C GLU A 113 -11.81 -8.31 36.37
N GLU A 114 -12.05 -7.17 35.70
CA GLU A 114 -11.69 -5.83 36.21
C GLU A 114 -12.46 -5.50 37.51
N ALA A 115 -13.67 -6.04 37.71
CA ALA A 115 -14.47 -5.80 38.92
C ALA A 115 -14.94 -7.07 39.66
N ILE A 116 -14.86 -8.23 39.01
CA ILE A 116 -15.42 -9.50 39.49
C ILE A 116 -14.30 -10.53 39.60
N ASP A 117 -14.30 -11.32 40.66
CA ASP A 117 -13.39 -12.46 40.76
C ASP A 117 -13.99 -13.69 40.05
N LEU A 118 -13.47 -14.00 38.85
CA LEU A 118 -13.93 -15.15 38.07
C LEU A 118 -13.42 -16.49 38.61
N SER A 119 -12.33 -16.49 39.40
CA SER A 119 -11.74 -17.73 39.94
C SER A 119 -12.60 -18.37 41.02
N GLN A 120 -13.45 -17.57 41.66
CA GLN A 120 -14.43 -18.03 42.64
C GLN A 120 -15.75 -18.52 42.00
N GLY A 121 -15.87 -18.48 40.68
CA GLY A 121 -17.04 -19.02 39.96
C GLY A 121 -17.14 -20.55 39.94
N ALA A 122 -16.03 -21.26 40.14
CA ALA A 122 -15.97 -22.74 40.17
C ALA A 122 -15.97 -23.33 41.60
N ALA A 123 -15.77 -22.51 42.61
CA ALA A 123 -15.89 -22.88 44.02
C ALA A 123 -17.12 -22.17 44.60
N GLY A 124 -18.28 -22.83 44.58
CA GLY A 124 -19.40 -22.35 45.40
C GLY A 124 -18.99 -22.29 46.88
N PRO A 125 -19.71 -21.59 47.77
CA PRO A 125 -20.74 -20.57 47.60
C PRO A 125 -20.27 -19.23 48.24
N LEU A 126 -19.80 -18.26 47.43
CA LEU A 126 -19.48 -16.91 47.94
C LEU A 126 -20.59 -15.87 47.70
N PHE A 127 -21.74 -16.32 47.17
CA PHE A 127 -22.94 -15.51 46.96
C PHE A 127 -24.22 -16.26 47.42
N GLN A 128 -24.38 -16.49 48.72
CA GLN A 128 -25.70 -16.80 49.31
C GLN A 128 -26.52 -15.52 49.55
N THR A 129 -26.68 -14.74 48.49
CA THR A 129 -27.87 -13.91 48.25
C THR A 129 -28.02 -13.91 46.74
N ALA A 130 -28.31 -15.09 46.18
CA ALA A 130 -29.19 -15.09 45.02
C ALA A 130 -30.41 -14.30 45.48
N ASP A 131 -30.65 -13.13 44.90
CA ASP A 131 -31.92 -12.45 45.09
C ASP A 131 -33.00 -13.51 44.87
N LEU A 132 -33.96 -13.62 45.80
CA LEU A 132 -35.03 -14.64 45.77
C LEU A 132 -35.88 -14.60 44.47
N PHE A 133 -35.59 -13.64 43.58
CA PHE A 133 -36.21 -13.38 42.29
C PHE A 133 -35.31 -13.69 41.08
N GLU A 134 -34.10 -14.23 41.26
CA GLU A 134 -33.26 -14.64 40.13
C GLU A 134 -33.86 -15.88 39.47
N LYS A 135 -34.36 -15.71 38.24
CA LYS A 135 -34.78 -16.81 37.38
C LYS A 135 -33.59 -17.75 37.19
N SER A 136 -33.77 -19.02 37.58
CA SER A 136 -32.76 -20.06 37.54
C SER A 136 -32.19 -20.22 36.14
N GLY A 137 -30.98 -19.72 35.91
CA GLY A 137 -30.27 -19.77 34.62
C GLY A 137 -28.87 -19.17 34.71
N PRO A 138 -27.96 -19.49 33.76
CA PRO A 138 -26.62 -18.92 33.74
C PRO A 138 -26.68 -17.40 33.58
N PHE A 139 -25.99 -16.66 34.44
CA PHE A 139 -25.92 -15.20 34.37
C PHE A 139 -24.91 -14.78 33.29
N ASP A 140 -25.43 -14.36 32.14
CA ASP A 140 -24.62 -13.77 31.08
C ASP A 140 -24.31 -12.30 31.39
N ILE A 141 -23.09 -12.04 31.85
CA ILE A 141 -22.60 -10.70 32.19
C ILE A 141 -22.61 -9.77 30.97
N ALA A 142 -22.21 -10.27 29.80
CA ALA A 142 -22.11 -9.47 28.58
C ALA A 142 -23.51 -9.02 28.14
N GLN A 143 -24.46 -9.96 28.10
CA GLN A 143 -25.85 -9.67 27.75
C GLN A 143 -26.49 -8.72 28.77
N TYR A 144 -26.24 -8.91 30.06
CA TYR A 144 -26.78 -8.05 31.12
C TYR A 144 -26.31 -6.59 30.96
N VAL A 145 -24.99 -6.38 30.81
CA VAL A 145 -24.43 -5.03 30.66
C VAL A 145 -24.91 -4.37 29.38
N GLN A 146 -24.93 -5.09 28.25
CA GLN A 146 -25.44 -4.55 26.98
C GLN A 146 -26.92 -4.15 27.08
N SER A 147 -27.75 -5.00 27.70
CA SER A 147 -29.19 -4.75 27.87
C SER A 147 -29.43 -3.52 28.76
N GLU A 148 -28.68 -3.39 29.86
CA GLU A 148 -28.80 -2.25 30.76
C GLU A 148 -28.34 -0.93 30.12
N PHE A 149 -27.28 -0.96 29.30
CA PHE A 149 -26.82 0.22 28.55
C PHE A 149 -27.89 0.71 27.56
N VAL A 150 -28.45 -0.20 26.75
CA VAL A 150 -29.52 0.14 25.81
C VAL A 150 -30.75 0.64 26.55
N ARG A 151 -31.16 -0.04 27.64
CA ARG A 151 -32.35 0.31 28.42
C ARG A 151 -32.25 1.68 29.08
N ARG A 152 -31.09 2.02 29.65
CA ARG A 152 -30.94 3.26 30.45
C ARG A 152 -30.45 4.44 29.66
N PHE A 153 -29.50 4.22 28.74
CA PHE A 153 -28.80 5.28 28.03
C PHE A 153 -29.28 5.44 26.58
N GLY A 154 -29.98 4.44 26.02
CA GLY A 154 -30.46 4.45 24.64
C GLY A 154 -29.39 4.10 23.60
N TYR A 155 -28.22 3.62 24.03
CA TYR A 155 -27.12 3.21 23.17
C TYR A 155 -26.34 2.03 23.80
N GLY A 156 -25.60 1.29 22.97
CA GLY A 156 -24.81 0.13 23.42
C GLY A 156 -23.47 0.50 24.08
N THR A 157 -22.70 -0.49 24.50
CA THR A 157 -21.39 -0.30 25.16
C THR A 157 -20.34 0.42 24.29
N ASN A 158 -20.55 0.45 22.96
CA ASN A 158 -19.72 1.19 22.00
C ASN A 158 -20.04 2.70 21.93
N GLY A 159 -20.95 3.20 22.76
CA GLY A 159 -21.37 4.61 22.77
C GLY A 159 -22.49 4.93 21.76
N PRO A 160 -22.96 6.19 21.71
CA PRO A 160 -23.99 6.61 20.78
C PRO A 160 -23.44 6.90 19.37
N LEU A 161 -24.35 7.12 18.44
CA LEU A 161 -24.04 7.70 17.14
C LEU A 161 -23.60 9.16 17.30
N TYR A 162 -22.49 9.54 16.67
CA TYR A 162 -22.00 10.92 16.64
C TYR A 162 -22.44 11.67 15.38
N ASP A 163 -22.82 10.96 14.32
CA ASP A 163 -23.39 11.47 13.07
C ASP A 163 -24.35 10.42 12.47
N PRO A 164 -25.47 10.80 11.83
CA PRO A 164 -26.45 9.84 11.30
C PRO A 164 -25.91 8.88 10.24
N ALA A 165 -24.87 9.27 9.48
CA ALA A 165 -24.28 8.46 8.44
C ALA A 165 -23.13 7.57 8.94
N GLN A 166 -22.85 7.60 10.24
CA GLN A 166 -21.67 6.95 10.84
C GLN A 166 -22.04 5.78 11.75
N ILE A 167 -21.04 4.99 12.13
CA ILE A 167 -21.16 3.87 13.07
C ILE A 167 -20.95 4.39 14.50
N PRO A 168 -21.56 3.79 15.54
CA PRO A 168 -21.31 4.18 16.92
C PRO A 168 -19.83 4.19 17.29
N ASN A 169 -19.41 5.17 18.10
CA ASN A 169 -18.01 5.30 18.49
C ASN A 169 -17.90 5.67 19.98
N ALA A 170 -16.98 5.03 20.68
CA ALA A 170 -16.75 5.23 22.10
C ALA A 170 -15.81 6.41 22.39
N ARG A 171 -15.04 6.90 21.42
CA ARG A 171 -14.03 7.95 21.62
C ARG A 171 -14.68 9.30 21.93
N HIS A 172 -14.32 9.91 23.07
CA HIS A 172 -14.89 11.18 23.52
C HIS A 172 -14.59 12.32 22.53
N GLU A 173 -13.36 12.36 22.02
CA GLU A 173 -12.88 13.34 21.04
C GLU A 173 -13.71 13.38 19.76
N VAL A 174 -14.24 12.24 19.30
CA VAL A 174 -15.07 12.16 18.10
C VAL A 174 -16.39 12.91 18.34
N HIS A 175 -17.05 12.65 19.48
CA HIS A 175 -18.29 13.33 19.84
C HIS A 175 -18.10 14.83 20.02
N VAL A 176 -17.02 15.23 20.69
CA VAL A 176 -16.67 16.65 20.88
C VAL A 176 -16.39 17.33 19.54
N ALA A 177 -15.60 16.70 18.67
CA ALA A 177 -15.26 17.23 17.36
C ALA A 177 -16.53 17.43 16.51
N TYR A 178 -17.37 16.41 16.37
CA TYR A 178 -18.60 16.50 15.56
C TYR A 178 -19.63 17.48 16.15
N ALA A 179 -19.69 17.63 17.47
CA ALA A 179 -20.50 18.66 18.09
C ALA A 179 -20.00 20.08 17.75
N LEU A 180 -18.68 20.32 17.79
CA LEU A 180 -18.09 21.59 17.36
C LEU A 180 -18.31 21.85 15.86
N LEU A 181 -18.25 20.80 15.04
CA LEU A 181 -18.50 20.86 13.60
C LEU A 181 -19.92 21.36 13.29
N ARG A 182 -20.91 20.88 14.06
CA ARG A 182 -22.31 21.33 14.02
C ARG A 182 -22.54 22.71 14.64
N GLY A 183 -21.54 23.31 15.28
CA GLY A 183 -21.69 24.59 15.98
C GLY A 183 -22.38 24.48 17.34
N GLU A 184 -22.43 23.29 17.96
CA GLU A 184 -22.99 23.11 19.29
C GLU A 184 -22.15 23.85 20.34
N LYS A 185 -22.81 24.44 21.34
CA LYS A 185 -22.14 25.11 22.46
C LYS A 185 -21.64 24.06 23.46
N LEU A 186 -20.32 23.91 23.55
CA LEU A 186 -19.67 23.05 24.53
C LEU A 186 -19.14 23.85 25.72
N ARG A 187 -19.06 23.21 26.90
CA ARG A 187 -18.52 23.83 28.11
C ARG A 187 -17.00 23.98 28.00
N GLU A 188 -16.45 25.12 28.42
CA GLU A 188 -15.00 25.37 28.34
C GLU A 188 -14.17 24.35 29.13
N CYS A 189 -14.68 23.82 30.25
CA CYS A 189 -14.00 22.77 31.00
C CYS A 189 -13.79 21.47 30.19
N VAL A 190 -14.68 21.17 29.24
CA VAL A 190 -14.54 20.03 28.33
C VAL A 190 -13.47 20.34 27.28
N LEU A 191 -13.48 21.56 26.73
CA LEU A 191 -12.52 21.99 25.71
C LEU A 191 -11.09 22.10 26.25
N ASN A 192 -10.92 22.54 27.50
CA ASN A 192 -9.61 22.66 28.15
C ASN A 192 -8.85 21.33 28.17
N THR A 193 -9.54 20.21 28.40
CA THR A 193 -8.92 18.87 28.36
C THR A 193 -8.18 18.59 27.03
N TYR A 194 -8.71 19.11 25.92
CA TYR A 194 -8.13 18.93 24.59
C TYR A 194 -7.08 19.97 24.25
N ARG A 195 -7.15 21.18 24.84
CA ARG A 195 -6.09 22.19 24.75
C ARG A 195 -4.84 21.74 25.48
N ASP A 196 -5.02 21.17 26.67
CA ASP A 196 -3.93 20.73 27.55
C ASP A 196 -3.24 19.46 27.03
N ASN A 197 -3.95 18.65 26.23
CA ASN A 197 -3.40 17.42 25.68
C ASN A 197 -3.74 17.24 24.19
N PRO A 198 -2.90 17.81 23.29
CA PRO A 198 -3.11 17.73 21.85
C PRO A 198 -3.05 16.30 21.27
N ARG A 199 -2.62 15.30 22.04
CA ARG A 199 -2.53 13.90 21.56
C ARG A 199 -3.90 13.32 21.23
N PHE A 200 -4.95 13.74 21.93
CA PHE A 200 -6.30 13.21 21.74
C PHE A 200 -6.92 13.56 20.37
N GLY A 201 -6.38 14.57 19.66
CA GLY A 201 -6.82 14.92 18.30
C GLY A 201 -6.00 14.28 17.18
N ARG A 202 -4.95 13.51 17.48
CA ARG A 202 -4.03 12.99 16.46
C ARG A 202 -4.64 11.79 15.72
N SER A 203 -4.43 11.76 14.40
CA SER A 203 -4.64 10.65 13.44
C SER A 203 -5.86 10.77 12.53
N ASP A 204 -7.04 11.12 13.05
CA ASP A 204 -8.29 11.18 12.27
C ASP A 204 -9.15 12.44 12.51
N LEU A 205 -8.81 13.22 13.54
CA LEU A 205 -9.52 14.45 13.93
C LEU A 205 -8.62 15.67 13.79
N ASP A 206 -7.86 15.75 12.71
CA ASP A 206 -6.92 16.85 12.42
C ASP A 206 -7.57 18.25 12.41
N TRP A 207 -8.90 18.29 12.33
CA TRP A 207 -9.73 19.49 12.31
C TRP A 207 -10.29 19.88 13.70
N LEU A 208 -10.12 19.04 14.74
CA LEU A 208 -10.57 19.34 16.10
C LEU A 208 -9.80 20.51 16.72
N GLU A 209 -8.47 20.52 16.59
CA GLU A 209 -7.63 21.58 17.15
C GLU A 209 -7.97 22.97 16.57
N PRO A 210 -8.07 23.15 15.23
CA PRO A 210 -8.56 24.41 14.65
C PRO A 210 -9.93 24.85 15.17
N LEU A 211 -10.87 23.92 15.36
CA LEU A 211 -12.21 24.23 15.88
C LEU A 211 -12.19 24.68 17.35
N ILE A 212 -11.28 24.13 18.16
CA ILE A 212 -11.08 24.55 19.54
C ILE A 212 -10.44 25.94 19.58
N ALA A 213 -9.40 26.16 18.78
CA ALA A 213 -8.61 27.39 18.74
C ALA A 213 -9.37 28.58 18.14
N VAL A 214 -10.21 28.34 17.13
CA VAL A 214 -10.91 29.40 16.38
C VAL A 214 -12.43 29.16 16.44
N PRO A 215 -13.13 29.76 17.42
CA PRO A 215 -14.58 29.57 17.58
C PRO A 215 -15.40 29.99 16.37
N ALA A 216 -14.92 30.94 15.57
CA ALA A 216 -15.60 31.41 14.36
C ALA A 216 -15.79 30.34 13.28
N LEU A 217 -15.04 29.23 13.34
CA LEU A 217 -15.18 28.11 12.39
C LEU A 217 -16.36 27.18 12.73
N ARG A 218 -16.79 27.16 14.00
CA ARG A 218 -17.78 26.20 14.51
C ARG A 218 -19.14 26.43 13.84
N GLY A 219 -19.66 25.43 13.15
CA GLY A 219 -20.93 25.51 12.42
C GLY A 219 -20.97 26.54 11.28
N ALA A 220 -19.82 27.09 10.87
CA ALA A 220 -19.78 28.15 9.86
C ALA A 220 -19.92 27.66 8.41
N LEU A 221 -19.68 26.36 8.19
CA LEU A 221 -19.67 25.66 6.90
C LEU A 221 -20.22 24.24 7.08
N PRO A 222 -20.64 23.58 5.99
CA PRO A 222 -20.89 22.14 5.98
C PRO A 222 -19.69 21.33 6.49
N ALA A 223 -19.98 20.18 7.12
CA ALA A 223 -18.98 19.33 7.77
C ALA A 223 -17.80 18.96 6.85
N HIS A 224 -18.10 18.46 5.65
CA HIS A 224 -17.10 18.02 4.67
C HIS A 224 -16.24 19.19 4.17
N HIS A 225 -16.83 20.36 3.95
CA HIS A 225 -16.07 21.57 3.59
C HIS A 225 -15.11 21.98 4.70
N LEU A 226 -15.57 22.05 5.95
CA LEU A 226 -14.68 22.48 7.03
C LEU A 226 -13.53 21.49 7.25
N GLN A 227 -13.82 20.19 7.16
CA GLN A 227 -12.81 19.13 7.22
C GLN A 227 -11.79 19.23 6.06
N ALA A 228 -12.26 19.46 4.83
CA ALA A 228 -11.41 19.66 3.66
C ALA A 228 -10.52 20.91 3.81
N LEU A 229 -11.07 22.04 4.29
CA LEU A 229 -10.33 23.27 4.54
C LEU A 229 -9.20 23.05 5.56
N CYS A 230 -9.53 22.48 6.72
CA CYS A 230 -8.54 22.20 7.78
C CYS A 230 -7.44 21.26 7.27
N ARG A 231 -7.80 20.21 6.52
CA ARG A 231 -6.86 19.25 5.94
C ARG A 231 -5.92 19.90 4.93
N LEU A 232 -6.43 20.68 3.98
CA LEU A 232 -5.61 21.37 2.99
C LEU A 232 -4.63 22.37 3.63
N LEU A 233 -5.11 23.22 4.55
CA LEU A 233 -4.25 24.20 5.20
C LEU A 233 -3.20 23.54 6.10
N ARG A 234 -3.52 22.41 6.74
CA ARG A 234 -2.52 21.62 7.49
C ARG A 234 -1.42 21.08 6.58
N LEU A 235 -1.78 20.50 5.43
CA LEU A 235 -0.81 19.97 4.45
C LEU A 235 0.14 21.07 3.95
N GLU A 236 -0.38 22.28 3.78
CA GLU A 236 0.37 23.47 3.35
C GLU A 236 1.05 24.21 4.50
N LYS A 237 0.92 23.70 5.74
CA LYS A 237 1.47 24.30 6.97
C LYS A 237 1.01 25.75 7.20
N ILE A 238 -0.21 26.08 6.77
CA ILE A 238 -0.84 27.37 6.98
C ILE A 238 -1.72 27.28 8.24
N ALA A 239 -1.40 28.05 9.27
CA ALA A 239 -2.18 28.09 10.49
C ALA A 239 -3.52 28.83 10.27
N ILE A 240 -4.61 28.27 10.78
CA ILE A 240 -5.90 28.97 10.85
C ILE A 240 -5.91 29.78 12.14
N THR A 241 -6.09 31.08 12.02
CA THR A 241 -6.08 32.04 13.12
C THR A 241 -7.41 32.80 13.18
N PRO A 242 -7.76 33.41 14.33
CA PRO A 242 -8.94 34.27 14.41
C PRO A 242 -8.94 35.42 13.40
N GLN A 243 -7.76 35.89 12.99
CA GLN A 243 -7.60 37.00 12.04
C GLN A 243 -7.85 36.57 10.59
N ASN A 244 -7.39 35.38 10.18
CA ASN A 244 -7.55 34.92 8.79
C ASN A 244 -8.86 34.14 8.56
N ALA A 245 -9.47 33.61 9.62
CA ALA A 245 -10.66 32.77 9.52
C ALA A 245 -11.85 33.45 8.80
N PRO A 246 -12.21 34.73 9.05
CA PRO A 246 -13.29 35.37 8.30
C PRO A 246 -13.05 35.40 6.79
N LYS A 247 -11.81 35.65 6.36
CA LYS A 247 -11.42 35.65 4.94
C LYS A 247 -11.52 34.24 4.35
N LEU A 248 -11.01 33.23 5.06
CA LEU A 248 -11.11 31.83 4.63
C LEU A 248 -12.57 31.38 4.48
N LEU A 249 -13.41 31.69 5.46
CA LEU A 249 -14.84 31.37 5.41
C LEU A 249 -15.55 32.06 4.24
N ALA A 250 -15.22 33.32 3.95
CA ALA A 250 -15.78 34.05 2.82
C ALA A 250 -15.42 33.44 1.46
N ILE A 251 -14.20 32.89 1.33
CA ILE A 251 -13.76 32.16 0.13
C ILE A 251 -14.53 30.85 0.00
N VAL A 252 -14.53 30.03 1.05
CA VAL A 252 -15.11 28.67 1.01
C VAL A 252 -16.63 28.69 0.86
N ARG A 253 -17.33 29.74 1.32
CA ARG A 253 -18.78 29.89 1.09
C ARG A 253 -19.17 29.99 -0.38
N ARG A 254 -18.23 30.29 -1.28
CA ARG A 254 -18.47 30.34 -2.73
C ARG A 254 -18.31 28.98 -3.41
N VAL A 255 -17.78 27.98 -2.69
CA VAL A 255 -17.65 26.61 -3.19
C VAL A 255 -19.05 25.96 -3.24
N PRO A 256 -19.40 25.22 -4.31
CA PRO A 256 -20.66 24.49 -4.39
C PRO A 256 -20.89 23.58 -3.18
N ALA A 257 -22.15 23.35 -2.78
CA ALA A 257 -22.46 22.56 -1.59
C ALA A 257 -21.98 21.09 -1.70
N ASP A 258 -21.98 20.55 -2.92
CA ASP A 258 -21.45 19.25 -3.33
C ASP A 258 -19.97 19.32 -3.77
N GLY A 259 -19.31 20.45 -3.49
CA GLY A 259 -17.92 20.70 -3.84
C GLY A 259 -16.97 19.67 -3.24
N THR A 260 -16.09 19.15 -4.09
CA THR A 260 -15.01 18.24 -3.72
C THR A 260 -13.78 18.99 -3.17
N ASP A 261 -12.81 18.25 -2.65
CA ASP A 261 -11.50 18.78 -2.24
C ASP A 261 -10.81 19.61 -3.36
N VAL A 262 -11.08 19.28 -4.63
CA VAL A 262 -10.56 20.00 -5.82
C VAL A 262 -11.13 21.41 -5.91
N HIS A 263 -12.44 21.59 -5.71
CA HIS A 263 -13.07 22.90 -5.74
C HIS A 263 -12.57 23.79 -4.58
N MET A 264 -12.31 23.17 -3.43
CA MET A 264 -11.73 23.86 -2.27
C MET A 264 -10.30 24.35 -2.57
N ASP A 265 -9.44 23.49 -3.13
CA ASP A 265 -8.06 23.85 -3.50
C ASP A 265 -8.07 24.98 -4.55
N ASP A 266 -8.94 24.89 -5.57
CA ASP A 266 -9.10 25.92 -6.61
C ASP A 266 -9.52 27.27 -6.02
N ALA A 267 -10.55 27.30 -5.17
CA ALA A 267 -11.04 28.54 -4.56
C ALA A 267 -9.97 29.20 -3.66
N LEU A 268 -9.22 28.41 -2.90
CA LEU A 268 -8.14 28.92 -2.06
C LEU A 268 -6.93 29.37 -2.88
N TYR A 269 -6.64 28.71 -4.00
CA TYR A 269 -5.58 29.09 -4.93
C TYR A 269 -5.89 30.38 -5.67
N GLU A 270 -7.11 30.52 -6.23
CA GLU A 270 -7.59 31.73 -6.88
C GLU A 270 -7.57 32.95 -5.93
N ALA A 271 -7.91 32.73 -4.66
CA ALA A 271 -7.87 33.78 -3.63
C ALA A 271 -6.45 34.13 -3.13
N GLY A 272 -5.41 33.46 -3.66
CA GLY A 272 -4.01 33.68 -3.29
C GLY A 272 -3.65 33.19 -1.88
N VAL A 273 -4.46 32.32 -1.27
CA VAL A 273 -4.15 31.70 0.02
C VAL A 273 -3.15 30.57 -0.16
N LEU A 274 -3.29 29.78 -1.23
CA LEU A 274 -2.35 28.72 -1.58
C LEU A 274 -1.33 29.24 -2.58
N ALA A 275 -0.05 29.01 -2.32
CA ALA A 275 1.02 29.34 -3.26
C ALA A 275 1.16 28.25 -4.33
N PRO A 276 1.65 28.54 -5.55
CA PRO A 276 1.95 27.50 -6.54
C PRO A 276 2.81 26.36 -5.96
N ARG A 277 2.57 25.11 -6.35
CA ARG A 277 3.38 23.99 -5.86
C ARG A 277 4.85 24.15 -6.31
N PRO A 278 5.82 23.87 -5.43
CA PRO A 278 7.23 23.95 -5.77
C PRO A 278 7.56 22.86 -6.80
N THR A 279 8.10 23.29 -7.94
CA THR A 279 8.56 22.39 -8.98
C THR A 279 10.06 22.16 -8.80
N PRO A 280 10.53 20.91 -8.60
CA PRO A 280 11.95 20.64 -8.43
C PRO A 280 12.73 21.05 -9.68
N VAL A 281 13.88 21.71 -9.48
CA VAL A 281 14.78 22.07 -10.57
C VAL A 281 15.41 20.80 -11.12
N ALA A 282 15.08 20.45 -12.37
CA ALA A 282 15.72 19.33 -13.04
C ALA A 282 17.18 19.69 -13.32
N ARG A 283 18.11 18.78 -12.99
CA ARG A 283 19.51 18.95 -13.38
C ARG A 283 19.61 18.75 -14.90
N PRO A 284 20.31 19.65 -15.63
CA PRO A 284 20.57 19.43 -17.04
C PRO A 284 21.42 18.16 -17.22
N ALA A 285 21.31 17.54 -18.40
CA ALA A 285 22.20 16.45 -18.78
C ALA A 285 23.64 16.96 -18.85
N GLU A 286 24.59 16.16 -18.36
CA GLU A 286 26.03 16.49 -18.34
C GLU A 286 26.80 15.64 -19.36
N GLY A 287 27.97 16.12 -19.79
CA GLY A 287 28.88 15.38 -20.68
C GLY A 287 28.40 15.25 -22.13
N GLN A 288 28.68 14.12 -22.78
CA GLN A 288 28.35 13.85 -24.19
C GLN A 288 26.83 13.78 -24.46
N ALA A 289 26.03 13.68 -23.39
CA ALA A 289 24.58 13.66 -23.40
C ALA A 289 23.93 15.05 -23.41
N ALA A 290 24.74 16.11 -23.19
CA ALA A 290 24.25 17.49 -23.03
C ALA A 290 23.93 18.18 -24.36
N ALA A 291 24.58 17.75 -25.45
CA ALA A 291 24.48 18.39 -26.76
C ALA A 291 24.23 17.37 -27.88
N PRO A 292 23.54 17.76 -28.96
CA PRO A 292 23.33 16.89 -30.11
C PRO A 292 24.63 16.71 -30.90
N VAL A 293 24.91 15.46 -31.30
CA VAL A 293 26.06 15.13 -32.19
C VAL A 293 25.81 15.47 -33.66
N SER A 294 24.55 15.68 -34.07
CA SER A 294 24.16 16.03 -35.44
C SER A 294 22.78 16.67 -35.52
N ALA A 295 22.42 17.20 -36.70
CA ALA A 295 21.07 17.70 -36.98
C ALA A 295 20.00 16.61 -36.77
N LEU A 296 20.28 15.38 -37.19
CA LEU A 296 19.43 14.22 -36.95
C LEU A 296 19.19 13.97 -35.45
N ALA A 297 20.24 14.03 -34.61
CA ALA A 297 20.09 13.89 -33.16
C ALA A 297 19.22 15.02 -32.58
N SER A 298 19.43 16.25 -33.01
CA SER A 298 18.59 17.40 -32.61
C SER A 298 17.12 17.19 -32.98
N ARG A 299 16.85 16.72 -34.20
CA ARG A 299 15.49 16.48 -34.68
C ARG A 299 14.78 15.33 -33.95
N ILE A 300 15.48 14.21 -33.72
CA ILE A 300 14.95 13.09 -32.93
C ILE A 300 14.59 13.55 -31.52
N HIS A 301 15.48 14.28 -30.86
CA HIS A 301 15.24 14.83 -29.53
C HIS A 301 14.00 15.73 -29.50
N HIS A 302 13.89 16.64 -30.46
CA HIS A 302 12.75 17.55 -30.58
C HIS A 302 11.42 16.78 -30.71
N LEU A 303 11.34 15.80 -31.61
CA LEU A 303 10.11 15.02 -31.82
C LEU A 303 9.72 14.20 -30.57
N ILE A 304 10.69 13.55 -29.93
CA ILE A 304 10.44 12.75 -28.71
C ILE A 304 9.91 13.65 -27.59
N THR A 305 10.60 14.75 -27.33
CA THR A 305 10.25 15.64 -26.22
C THR A 305 8.95 16.39 -26.47
N GLN A 306 8.66 16.76 -27.72
CA GLN A 306 7.37 17.35 -28.10
C GLN A 306 6.21 16.36 -27.91
N ARG A 307 6.38 15.10 -28.35
CA ARG A 307 5.36 14.06 -28.18
C ARG A 307 5.09 13.79 -26.70
N GLN A 308 6.13 13.65 -25.89
CA GLN A 308 6.01 13.47 -24.44
C GLN A 308 5.28 14.65 -23.80
N PHE A 309 5.66 15.88 -24.16
CA PHE A 309 5.01 17.09 -23.68
C PHE A 309 3.50 17.10 -24.03
N HIS A 310 3.13 16.85 -25.29
CA HIS A 310 1.72 16.81 -25.69
C HIS A 310 0.95 15.71 -24.95
N ALA A 311 1.48 14.48 -24.89
CA ALA A 311 0.82 13.39 -24.19
C ALA A 311 0.59 13.69 -22.70
N THR A 312 1.57 14.31 -22.03
CA THR A 312 1.43 14.76 -20.64
C THR A 312 0.39 15.87 -20.51
N MET A 313 0.43 16.88 -21.38
CA MET A 313 -0.50 18.02 -21.32
C MET A 313 -1.93 17.63 -21.68
N ASP A 314 -2.14 16.77 -22.67
CA ASP A 314 -3.46 16.30 -23.07
C ASP A 314 -4.10 15.47 -21.96
N ARG A 315 -3.31 14.61 -21.31
CA ARG A 315 -3.76 13.89 -20.11
C ARG A 315 -4.13 14.85 -18.99
N ALA A 316 -3.27 15.83 -18.69
CA ALA A 316 -3.51 16.81 -17.63
C ALA A 316 -4.76 17.66 -17.89
N LYS A 317 -5.00 18.06 -19.14
CA LYS A 317 -6.22 18.78 -19.55
C LYS A 317 -7.46 17.92 -19.33
N ALA A 318 -7.45 16.66 -19.79
CA ALA A 318 -8.58 15.75 -19.59
C ALA A 318 -8.88 15.56 -18.09
N GLN A 319 -7.85 15.40 -17.26
CA GLN A 319 -8.03 15.30 -15.79
C GLN A 319 -8.55 16.58 -15.16
N ARG A 320 -8.14 17.76 -15.67
CA ARG A 320 -8.64 19.06 -15.19
C ARG A 320 -10.09 19.28 -15.60
N GLU A 321 -10.47 18.92 -16.82
CA GLU A 321 -11.85 18.98 -17.32
C GLU A 321 -12.77 18.04 -16.54
N ALA A 322 -12.27 16.86 -16.17
CA ALA A 322 -12.98 15.89 -15.32
C ALA A 322 -13.00 16.27 -13.82
N LEU A 323 -12.40 17.40 -13.42
CA LEU A 323 -12.27 17.85 -12.03
C LEU A 323 -11.59 16.81 -11.10
N GLU A 324 -10.70 15.97 -11.65
CA GLU A 324 -9.88 15.03 -10.88
C GLU A 324 -8.69 15.72 -10.22
N ILE A 325 -8.20 16.80 -10.83
CA ILE A 325 -7.06 17.59 -10.36
C ILE A 325 -7.41 19.07 -10.26
N SER A 326 -6.81 19.75 -9.28
CA SER A 326 -6.94 21.20 -9.12
C SER A 326 -6.11 21.97 -10.15
N GLN A 327 -6.48 23.23 -10.38
CA GLN A 327 -5.75 24.17 -11.22
C GLN A 327 -4.29 24.28 -10.79
N ARG A 328 -4.06 24.36 -9.48
CA ARG A 328 -2.72 24.43 -8.88
C ARG A 328 -1.88 23.19 -9.21
N HIS A 329 -2.49 22.00 -9.26
CA HIS A 329 -1.81 20.76 -9.64
C HIS A 329 -1.57 20.69 -11.16
N PHE A 330 -2.56 21.11 -11.97
CA PHE A 330 -2.40 21.24 -13.41
C PHE A 330 -1.22 22.16 -13.77
N ASP A 331 -1.10 23.32 -13.12
CA ASP A 331 -0.01 24.26 -13.35
C ASP A 331 1.36 23.66 -12.95
N ASP A 332 1.42 22.82 -11.91
CA ASP A 332 2.64 22.09 -11.54
C ASP A 332 3.02 21.05 -12.61
N ILE A 333 2.05 20.29 -13.12
CA ILE A 333 2.28 19.34 -14.22
C ILE A 333 2.80 20.10 -15.45
N ALA A 334 2.18 21.23 -15.79
CA ALA A 334 2.60 22.04 -16.93
C ALA A 334 4.05 22.54 -16.77
N ARG A 335 4.41 23.08 -15.60
CA ARG A 335 5.80 23.48 -15.30
C ARG A 335 6.75 22.30 -15.41
N ARG A 336 6.42 21.16 -14.81
CA ARG A 336 7.25 19.93 -14.88
C ARG A 336 7.42 19.43 -16.31
N ALA A 337 6.38 19.48 -17.13
CA ALA A 337 6.45 19.07 -18.54
C ALA A 337 7.37 19.98 -19.35
N VAL A 338 7.32 21.30 -19.12
CA VAL A 338 8.26 22.25 -19.73
C VAL A 338 9.70 21.98 -19.28
N HIS A 339 9.91 21.76 -17.97
CA HIS A 339 11.24 21.43 -17.44
C HIS A 339 11.79 20.11 -17.99
N ALA A 340 10.96 19.07 -18.05
CA ALA A 340 11.33 17.76 -18.60
C ALA A 340 11.82 17.88 -20.05
N ARG A 341 11.16 18.72 -20.86
CA ARG A 341 11.58 18.97 -22.24
C ARG A 341 13.00 19.54 -22.34
N VAL A 342 13.39 20.42 -21.41
CA VAL A 342 14.73 21.04 -21.39
C VAL A 342 15.78 20.11 -20.77
N SER A 343 15.40 19.31 -19.78
CA SER A 343 16.33 18.42 -19.07
C SER A 343 16.50 17.05 -19.72
N THR A 344 15.74 16.73 -20.77
CA THR A 344 15.83 15.44 -21.46
C THR A 344 17.20 15.31 -22.13
N SER A 345 17.90 14.22 -21.81
CA SER A 345 19.22 13.88 -22.37
C SER A 345 19.17 13.59 -23.88
N PHE A 346 20.29 13.87 -24.57
CA PHE A 346 20.51 13.50 -25.96
C PHE A 346 21.08 12.08 -26.14
N ASP A 347 21.21 11.24 -25.11
CA ASP A 347 21.82 9.91 -25.20
C ASP A 347 21.23 9.03 -26.31
N TRP A 348 19.90 8.86 -26.32
CA TRP A 348 19.24 8.08 -27.36
C TRP A 348 19.36 8.74 -28.75
N PRO A 349 19.00 10.03 -28.92
CA PRO A 349 19.22 10.71 -30.19
C PRO A 349 20.64 10.62 -30.73
N ASN A 350 21.65 10.79 -29.87
CA ASN A 350 23.07 10.71 -30.22
C ASN A 350 23.46 9.29 -30.62
N LYS A 351 22.99 8.26 -29.91
CA LYS A 351 23.22 6.86 -30.27
C LYS A 351 22.68 6.53 -31.66
N VAL A 352 21.45 6.97 -31.97
CA VAL A 352 20.83 6.75 -33.29
C VAL A 352 21.62 7.49 -34.37
N ALA A 353 21.93 8.76 -34.15
CA ALA A 353 22.68 9.58 -35.11
C ALA A 353 24.09 9.02 -35.37
N LEU A 354 24.80 8.59 -34.33
CA LEU A 354 26.12 7.97 -34.47
C LEU A 354 26.05 6.67 -35.27
N ALA A 355 25.04 5.83 -35.06
CA ALA A 355 24.86 4.61 -35.84
C ALA A 355 24.67 4.90 -37.34
N VAL A 356 23.94 5.98 -37.68
CA VAL A 356 23.80 6.44 -39.07
C VAL A 356 25.12 6.97 -39.62
N LEU A 357 25.81 7.85 -38.88
CA LEU A 357 27.07 8.46 -39.31
C LEU A 357 28.19 7.42 -39.49
N GLN A 358 28.24 6.41 -38.62
CA GLN A 358 29.21 5.31 -38.66
C GLN A 358 28.80 4.19 -39.62
N ARG A 359 27.62 4.28 -40.25
CA ARG A 359 27.06 3.25 -41.15
C ARG A 359 26.98 1.88 -40.47
N ASP A 360 26.66 1.84 -39.18
CA ASP A 360 26.51 0.62 -38.40
C ASP A 360 25.17 -0.05 -38.70
N VAL A 361 25.16 -0.88 -39.74
CA VAL A 361 23.99 -1.64 -40.20
C VAL A 361 23.39 -2.50 -39.09
N ALA A 362 24.21 -3.12 -38.23
CA ALA A 362 23.70 -4.02 -37.20
C ALA A 362 22.86 -3.25 -36.18
N THR A 363 23.34 -2.09 -35.73
CA THR A 363 22.60 -1.20 -34.81
C THR A 363 21.36 -0.62 -35.49
N LEU A 364 21.45 -0.20 -36.76
CA LEU A 364 20.31 0.37 -37.48
C LEU A 364 19.20 -0.64 -37.75
N LEU A 365 19.54 -1.88 -38.10
CA LEU A 365 18.56 -2.96 -38.19
C LEU A 365 17.89 -3.20 -36.83
N HIS A 366 18.65 -3.23 -35.73
CA HIS A 366 18.07 -3.38 -34.40
C HIS A 366 17.08 -2.27 -34.04
N ILE A 367 17.37 -1.02 -34.40
CA ILE A 367 16.53 0.15 -34.08
C ILE A 367 15.32 0.24 -35.00
N PHE A 368 15.49 0.00 -36.30
CA PHE A 368 14.51 0.34 -37.33
C PHE A 368 13.80 -0.84 -37.99
N ASP A 369 14.33 -2.07 -37.96
CA ASP A 369 13.72 -3.29 -38.53
C ASP A 369 12.55 -3.84 -37.70
N ASN A 370 11.74 -2.93 -37.16
CA ASN A 370 10.54 -3.21 -36.40
C ASN A 370 9.32 -2.64 -37.13
N PRO A 371 8.09 -3.08 -36.78
CA PRO A 371 6.85 -2.58 -37.36
C PRO A 371 6.73 -1.05 -37.34
N LYS A 372 5.84 -0.50 -38.17
CA LYS A 372 5.69 0.94 -38.37
C LYS A 372 5.48 1.72 -37.07
N ASP A 373 4.78 1.13 -36.10
CA ASP A 373 4.41 1.77 -34.81
C ASP A 373 5.58 1.79 -33.80
N TRP A 374 6.69 1.13 -34.12
CA TRP A 374 7.89 1.12 -33.30
C TRP A 374 8.87 2.22 -33.74
N ASN A 375 9.40 2.98 -32.77
CA ASN A 375 10.36 4.07 -32.98
C ASN A 375 9.93 5.09 -34.05
N VAL A 376 8.65 5.48 -34.02
CA VAL A 376 8.04 6.38 -35.00
C VAL A 376 8.80 7.71 -35.13
N ASP A 377 9.18 8.33 -34.00
CA ASP A 377 9.84 9.63 -33.99
C ASP A 377 11.21 9.59 -34.69
N SER A 378 11.99 8.55 -34.41
CA SER A 378 13.31 8.36 -35.05
C SER A 378 13.18 8.07 -36.55
N LYS A 379 12.18 7.27 -36.97
CA LYS A 379 11.91 7.02 -38.40
C LYS A 379 11.40 8.28 -39.12
N ARG A 380 10.61 9.12 -38.44
CA ARG A 380 10.17 10.41 -38.96
C ARG A 380 11.35 11.36 -39.15
N ALA A 381 12.23 11.46 -38.16
CA ALA A 381 13.43 12.28 -38.25
C ALA A 381 14.35 11.85 -39.41
N LEU A 382 14.51 10.54 -39.66
CA LEU A 382 15.26 10.04 -40.82
C LEU A 382 14.66 10.50 -42.15
N ARG A 383 13.34 10.49 -42.28
CA ARG A 383 12.67 10.98 -43.48
C ARG A 383 12.88 12.49 -43.66
N GLU A 384 12.80 13.26 -42.59
CA GLU A 384 12.89 14.72 -42.65
C GLU A 384 14.32 15.22 -42.89
N GLU A 385 15.34 14.58 -42.30
CA GLU A 385 16.73 15.04 -42.35
C GLU A 385 17.56 14.36 -43.45
N LEU A 386 17.22 13.12 -43.83
CA LEU A 386 17.99 12.30 -44.78
C LEU A 386 17.16 11.80 -45.97
N ASP A 387 15.88 12.16 -46.06
CA ASP A 387 14.94 11.71 -47.10
C ASP A 387 14.78 10.17 -47.19
N VAL A 388 15.07 9.46 -46.09
CA VAL A 388 14.92 7.99 -46.01
C VAL A 388 13.61 7.63 -45.33
N ASP A 389 12.62 7.22 -46.12
CA ASP A 389 11.34 6.78 -45.57
C ASP A 389 11.38 5.33 -45.05
N LEU A 390 11.27 5.15 -43.74
CA LEU A 390 11.15 3.82 -43.10
C LEU A 390 9.78 3.54 -42.48
N LEU A 391 8.83 4.48 -42.59
CA LEU A 391 7.48 4.37 -42.00
C LEU A 391 6.49 3.71 -42.96
N GLN A 392 6.48 4.11 -44.24
CA GLN A 392 5.52 3.66 -45.24
C GLN A 392 6.15 2.62 -46.17
N CYS A 393 6.65 1.52 -45.60
CA CYS A 393 7.27 0.45 -46.37
C CYS A 393 7.07 -0.94 -45.73
N THR A 394 7.14 -1.97 -46.56
CA THR A 394 7.17 -3.37 -46.11
C THR A 394 8.48 -3.66 -45.37
N ALA A 395 8.54 -4.77 -44.65
CA ALA A 395 9.77 -5.16 -43.93
C ALA A 395 10.97 -5.35 -44.88
N SER A 396 10.77 -5.96 -46.05
CA SER A 396 11.83 -6.15 -47.04
C SER A 396 12.37 -4.83 -47.58
N VAL A 397 11.47 -3.91 -47.97
CA VAL A 397 11.84 -2.58 -48.46
C VAL A 397 12.53 -1.76 -47.36
N ARG A 398 12.10 -1.90 -46.10
CA ARG A 398 12.73 -1.23 -44.95
C ARG A 398 14.18 -1.65 -44.79
N ARG A 399 14.46 -2.95 -44.83
CA ARG A 399 15.82 -3.49 -44.76
C ARG A 399 16.66 -2.99 -45.92
N GLN A 400 16.15 -3.09 -47.14
CA GLN A 400 16.83 -2.58 -48.33
C GLN A 400 17.22 -1.11 -48.16
N ARG A 401 16.29 -0.24 -47.73
CA ARG A 401 16.57 1.18 -47.47
C ARG A 401 17.61 1.41 -46.38
N ILE A 402 17.65 0.57 -45.34
CA ILE A 402 18.69 0.64 -44.28
C ILE A 402 20.07 0.28 -44.85
N PHE A 403 20.17 -0.76 -45.67
CA PHE A 403 21.42 -1.13 -46.34
C PHE A 403 21.88 -0.07 -47.35
N GLU A 404 20.96 0.46 -48.16
CA GLU A 404 21.22 1.55 -49.11
C GLU A 404 21.73 2.81 -48.39
N MET A 405 21.10 3.19 -47.27
CA MET A 405 21.54 4.31 -46.43
C MET A 405 22.98 4.12 -45.90
N CYS A 406 23.39 2.88 -45.63
CA CYS A 406 24.75 2.55 -45.24
C CYS A 406 25.73 2.35 -46.42
N GLY A 407 25.27 2.50 -47.66
CA GLY A 407 26.09 2.37 -48.87
C GLY A 407 26.36 0.94 -49.31
N PHE A 408 25.59 -0.04 -48.83
CA PHE A 408 25.71 -1.43 -49.26
C PHE A 408 24.92 -1.68 -50.54
N SER A 409 25.48 -2.47 -51.45
CA SER A 409 24.78 -2.98 -52.63
C SER A 409 23.82 -4.13 -52.26
N ALA A 410 22.84 -4.41 -53.13
CA ALA A 410 21.91 -5.52 -52.95
C ALA A 410 22.63 -6.90 -52.81
N ALA A 411 23.76 -7.07 -53.50
CA ALA A 411 24.56 -8.29 -53.39
C ALA A 411 25.25 -8.42 -52.02
N GLU A 412 25.73 -7.31 -51.47
CA GLU A 412 26.34 -7.28 -50.13
C GLU A 412 25.30 -7.46 -49.03
N GLN A 413 24.10 -6.87 -49.20
CA GLN A 413 22.95 -7.12 -48.33
C GLN A 413 22.64 -8.62 -48.27
N GLN A 414 22.51 -9.28 -49.42
CA GLN A 414 22.17 -10.71 -49.45
C GLN A 414 23.23 -11.57 -48.75
N ARG A 415 24.52 -11.25 -48.95
CA ARG A 415 25.63 -11.93 -48.26
C ARG A 415 25.56 -11.71 -46.75
N TRP A 416 25.30 -10.49 -46.30
CA TRP A 416 25.16 -10.17 -44.89
C TRP A 416 23.98 -10.93 -44.26
N GLU A 417 22.82 -10.95 -44.93
CA GLU A 417 21.62 -11.66 -44.46
C GLU A 417 21.86 -13.17 -44.36
N GLN A 418 22.59 -13.76 -45.32
CA GLN A 418 22.99 -15.17 -45.27
C GLN A 418 23.93 -15.44 -44.08
N GLN A 419 24.93 -14.59 -43.87
CA GLN A 419 25.85 -14.72 -42.73
C GLN A 419 25.13 -14.56 -41.40
N ALA A 420 24.22 -13.59 -41.28
CA ALA A 420 23.41 -13.36 -40.09
C ALA A 420 22.44 -14.51 -39.81
N ALA A 421 21.82 -15.07 -40.86
CA ALA A 421 20.96 -16.24 -40.74
C ALA A 421 21.75 -17.48 -40.31
N ALA A 422 22.94 -17.72 -40.88
CA ALA A 422 23.83 -18.79 -40.48
C ALA A 422 24.31 -18.62 -39.02
N ALA A 423 24.70 -17.41 -38.62
CA ALA A 423 25.10 -17.12 -37.25
C ALA A 423 23.94 -17.29 -36.25
N LYS A 424 22.71 -16.92 -36.64
CA LYS A 424 21.52 -17.16 -35.82
C LYS A 424 21.22 -18.66 -35.70
N ALA A 425 21.28 -19.41 -36.80
CA ALA A 425 21.10 -20.86 -36.80
C ALA A 425 22.15 -21.55 -35.92
N ASN A 426 23.41 -21.13 -36.00
CA ASN A 426 24.49 -21.65 -35.14
C ASN A 426 24.25 -21.34 -33.66
N ARG A 427 23.79 -20.12 -33.32
CA ARG A 427 23.45 -19.77 -31.92
C ARG A 427 22.29 -20.59 -31.39
N LEU A 428 21.23 -20.77 -32.17
CA LEU A 428 20.09 -21.61 -31.79
C LEU A 428 20.53 -23.07 -31.63
N ALA A 429 21.33 -23.60 -32.55
CA ALA A 429 21.87 -24.96 -32.44
C ALA A 429 22.75 -25.15 -31.19
N LEU A 430 23.55 -24.13 -30.82
CA LEU A 430 24.34 -24.17 -29.58
C LEU A 430 23.45 -24.13 -28.33
N GLN A 431 22.41 -23.28 -28.32
CA GLN A 431 21.44 -23.22 -27.22
C GLN A 431 20.66 -24.53 -27.09
N ASP A 432 20.16 -25.07 -28.20
CA ASP A 432 19.45 -26.37 -28.23
C ASP A 432 20.37 -27.51 -27.73
N PHE A 433 21.66 -27.46 -28.06
CA PHE A 433 22.65 -28.41 -27.58
C PHE A 433 22.87 -28.30 -26.06
N GLU A 434 23.03 -27.08 -25.54
CA GLU A 434 23.19 -26.83 -24.11
C GLU A 434 21.93 -27.23 -23.32
N ASP A 435 20.74 -26.89 -23.81
CA ASP A 435 19.47 -27.30 -23.20
C ASP A 435 19.26 -28.82 -23.26
N ALA A 436 19.72 -29.48 -24.32
CA ALA A 436 19.71 -30.93 -24.41
C ALA A 436 20.72 -31.56 -23.42
N ARG A 437 21.90 -30.97 -23.25
CA ARG A 437 22.92 -31.39 -22.28
C ARG A 437 22.39 -31.30 -20.85
N THR A 438 21.85 -30.15 -20.46
CA THR A 438 21.31 -29.93 -19.11
C THR A 438 20.14 -30.87 -18.80
N ARG A 439 19.23 -31.10 -19.76
CA ARG A 439 18.14 -32.07 -19.59
C ARG A 439 18.65 -33.51 -19.44
N ALA A 440 19.65 -33.88 -20.23
CA ALA A 440 20.27 -35.20 -20.14
C ALA A 440 20.98 -35.40 -18.78
N GLU A 441 21.72 -34.39 -18.29
CA GLU A 441 22.38 -34.41 -16.97
C GLU A 441 21.39 -34.53 -15.80
N ALA A 442 20.20 -33.95 -15.92
CA ALA A 442 19.15 -34.06 -14.90
C ALA A 442 18.46 -35.43 -14.86
N SER A 443 18.70 -36.30 -15.84
CA SER A 443 18.08 -37.62 -15.92
C SER A 443 19.00 -38.71 -15.36
N ASN A 444 18.44 -39.70 -14.67
CA ASN A 444 19.19 -40.82 -14.11
C ASN A 444 18.90 -42.11 -14.89
N TRP A 445 19.95 -42.82 -15.29
CA TRP A 445 19.90 -44.08 -16.03
C TRP A 445 20.61 -45.17 -15.24
N ARG A 446 19.91 -46.28 -15.00
CA ARG A 446 20.49 -47.45 -14.34
C ARG A 446 20.90 -48.47 -15.39
N LEU A 447 22.18 -48.84 -15.39
CA LEU A 447 22.71 -49.90 -16.23
C LEU A 447 22.35 -51.29 -15.67
N GLU A 448 22.42 -52.31 -16.50
CA GLU A 448 22.20 -53.72 -16.12
C GLU A 448 23.20 -54.20 -15.05
N SER A 449 24.39 -53.58 -14.99
CA SER A 449 25.41 -53.80 -13.96
C SER A 449 25.08 -53.17 -12.59
N GLY A 450 23.93 -52.49 -12.48
CA GLY A 450 23.48 -51.82 -11.26
C GLY A 450 24.02 -50.40 -11.05
N LYS A 451 25.00 -49.95 -11.85
CA LYS A 451 25.56 -48.59 -11.82
C LYS A 451 24.54 -47.56 -12.32
N VAL A 452 24.40 -46.45 -11.59
CA VAL A 452 23.58 -45.29 -12.01
C VAL A 452 24.49 -44.26 -12.66
N LEU A 453 24.14 -43.84 -13.88
CA LEU A 453 24.78 -42.77 -14.62
C LEU A 453 23.78 -41.64 -14.83
N ASN A 454 24.24 -40.41 -14.93
CA ASN A 454 23.38 -39.37 -15.48
C ASN A 454 23.18 -39.61 -17.00
N GLY A 455 22.12 -39.06 -17.58
CA GLY A 455 21.75 -39.31 -18.97
C GLY A 455 22.81 -38.83 -19.98
N ARG A 456 23.60 -37.81 -19.63
CA ARG A 456 24.75 -37.36 -20.43
C ARG A 456 25.84 -38.44 -20.45
N GLU A 457 26.27 -38.89 -19.27
CA GLU A 457 27.26 -39.95 -19.09
C GLU A 457 26.82 -41.25 -19.75
N TYR A 458 25.53 -41.57 -19.68
CA TYR A 458 24.96 -42.73 -20.37
C TYR A 458 25.11 -42.64 -21.89
N VAL A 459 24.80 -41.48 -22.49
CA VAL A 459 24.97 -41.26 -23.93
C VAL A 459 26.45 -41.25 -24.32
N ASP A 460 27.30 -40.55 -23.57
CA ASP A 460 28.75 -40.50 -23.82
C ASP A 460 29.38 -41.91 -23.71
N PHE A 461 28.93 -42.74 -22.74
CA PHE A 461 29.31 -44.14 -22.62
C PHE A 461 28.86 -44.99 -23.82
N CYS A 462 27.62 -44.83 -24.28
CA CYS A 462 27.14 -45.53 -25.48
C CYS A 462 27.96 -45.15 -26.72
N ILE A 463 28.26 -43.87 -26.94
CA ILE A 463 29.06 -43.45 -28.10
C ILE A 463 30.49 -44.00 -27.99
N ALA A 464 31.10 -43.98 -26.79
CA ALA A 464 32.43 -44.53 -26.56
C ALA A 464 32.51 -46.05 -26.79
N GLU A 465 31.44 -46.80 -26.52
CA GLU A 465 31.34 -48.24 -26.79
C GLU A 465 31.12 -48.58 -28.27
N GLY A 466 30.95 -47.58 -29.15
CA GLY A 466 30.81 -47.76 -30.60
C GLY A 466 29.38 -47.66 -31.14
N PHE A 467 28.42 -47.24 -30.32
CA PHE A 467 27.05 -46.98 -30.78
C PHE A 467 26.99 -45.66 -31.57
N SER A 468 26.70 -45.72 -32.86
CA SER A 468 26.84 -44.57 -33.78
C SER A 468 25.61 -44.26 -34.64
N GLU A 469 24.59 -45.11 -34.65
CA GLU A 469 23.37 -44.90 -35.46
C GLU A 469 22.14 -44.75 -34.55
N ILE A 470 21.31 -43.74 -34.79
CA ILE A 470 20.04 -43.59 -34.07
C ILE A 470 18.91 -44.12 -34.94
N VAL A 471 18.18 -45.12 -34.44
CA VAL A 471 17.06 -45.77 -35.12
C VAL A 471 15.77 -45.49 -34.36
N ASP A 472 14.70 -45.17 -35.07
CA ASP A 472 13.35 -45.11 -34.51
C ASP A 472 12.58 -46.40 -34.79
N VAL A 473 12.02 -46.98 -33.73
CA VAL A 473 11.24 -48.22 -33.78
C VAL A 473 9.78 -47.89 -33.43
N PRO A 474 8.80 -48.26 -34.27
CA PRO A 474 7.39 -48.05 -33.96
C PRO A 474 6.95 -48.98 -32.83
N ARG A 475 6.31 -48.41 -31.80
CA ARG A 475 5.69 -49.15 -30.71
C ARG A 475 4.23 -48.70 -30.54
N GLY A 476 3.34 -49.35 -31.29
CA GLY A 476 1.93 -48.94 -31.37
C GLY A 476 1.79 -47.53 -31.93
N ARG A 477 1.11 -46.62 -31.21
CA ARG A 477 0.98 -45.19 -31.59
C ARG A 477 2.18 -44.32 -31.17
N ALA A 478 3.17 -44.87 -30.45
CA ALA A 478 4.35 -44.15 -29.97
C ALA A 478 5.63 -44.57 -30.72
N ARG A 479 6.67 -43.74 -30.66
CA ARG A 479 8.01 -44.03 -31.20
C ARG A 479 9.00 -44.26 -30.05
N GLU A 480 9.71 -45.38 -30.09
CA GLU A 480 10.88 -45.61 -29.23
C GLU A 480 12.16 -45.32 -30.02
N TYR A 481 13.13 -44.67 -29.37
CA TYR A 481 14.37 -44.29 -30.00
C TYR A 481 15.50 -45.12 -29.43
N HIS A 482 16.38 -45.63 -30.29
CA HIS A 482 17.51 -46.45 -29.89
C HIS A 482 18.79 -45.93 -30.54
N ILE A 483 19.91 -46.01 -29.83
CA ILE A 483 21.26 -45.89 -30.40
C ILE A 483 21.79 -47.30 -30.66
N ARG A 484 22.27 -47.58 -31.87
CA ARG A 484 22.68 -48.89 -32.37
C ARG A 484 24.18 -48.87 -32.68
N ASP A 485 24.85 -49.96 -32.32
CA ASP A 485 26.19 -50.29 -32.82
C ASP A 485 26.03 -51.10 -34.13
N PRO A 486 26.45 -50.55 -35.29
CA PRO A 486 26.31 -51.21 -36.58
C PRO A 486 27.18 -52.48 -36.70
N ARG A 487 28.25 -52.62 -35.90
CA ARG A 487 29.17 -53.77 -35.94
C ARG A 487 28.67 -54.94 -35.09
N ARG A 488 28.06 -54.65 -33.94
CA ARG A 488 27.60 -55.68 -32.98
C ARG A 488 26.11 -55.97 -33.04
N SER A 489 25.35 -55.22 -33.84
CA SER A 489 23.88 -55.29 -33.91
C SER A 489 23.19 -55.18 -32.54
N MET A 490 23.84 -54.53 -31.57
CA MET A 490 23.27 -54.20 -30.27
C MET A 490 22.61 -52.83 -30.33
N SER A 491 21.52 -52.64 -29.59
CA SER A 491 20.85 -51.35 -29.48
C SER A 491 20.55 -51.01 -28.03
N ARG A 492 20.62 -49.72 -27.70
CA ARG A 492 20.36 -49.16 -26.38
C ARG A 492 19.32 -48.05 -26.48
N ARG A 493 18.41 -48.00 -25.52
CA ARG A 493 17.26 -47.10 -25.57
C ARG A 493 17.67 -45.65 -25.26
N LEU A 494 17.10 -44.70 -26.00
CA LEU A 494 17.14 -43.27 -25.74
C LEU A 494 15.73 -42.73 -25.45
N ARG A 495 15.63 -41.62 -24.72
CA ARG A 495 14.36 -40.96 -24.40
C ARG A 495 14.33 -39.56 -24.97
N ALA A 496 13.24 -39.23 -25.68
CA ALA A 496 13.01 -37.89 -26.21
C ALA A 496 12.71 -36.87 -25.10
N LYS A 497 11.96 -37.28 -24.06
CA LYS A 497 11.51 -36.41 -22.97
C LYS A 497 12.65 -35.96 -22.04
N ASP A 498 13.62 -36.84 -21.80
CA ASP A 498 14.68 -36.64 -20.82
C ASP A 498 15.96 -36.03 -21.46
N GLY A 499 15.86 -35.48 -22.68
CA GLY A 499 16.97 -34.82 -23.38
C GLY A 499 18.03 -35.74 -24.00
N THR A 500 18.10 -37.02 -23.61
CA THR A 500 19.16 -37.96 -24.07
C THR A 500 19.15 -38.22 -25.57
N LEU A 501 17.97 -38.27 -26.21
CA LEU A 501 17.89 -38.39 -27.68
C LEU A 501 18.45 -37.16 -28.40
N ALA A 502 18.10 -35.96 -27.94
CA ALA A 502 18.54 -34.71 -28.55
C ALA A 502 20.06 -34.53 -28.38
N TYR A 503 20.58 -34.85 -27.19
CA TYR A 503 22.00 -34.83 -26.89
C TYR A 503 22.79 -35.85 -27.73
N ALA A 504 22.29 -37.09 -27.87
CA ALA A 504 22.90 -38.11 -28.72
C ALA A 504 22.94 -37.70 -30.20
N ARG A 505 21.85 -37.15 -30.74
CA ARG A 505 21.79 -36.64 -32.13
C ARG A 505 22.82 -35.54 -32.36
N ALA A 506 22.91 -34.58 -31.44
CA ALA A 506 23.85 -33.48 -31.57
C ALA A 506 25.32 -33.93 -31.45
N LYS A 507 25.63 -34.87 -30.55
CA LYS A 507 26.97 -35.47 -30.43
C LYS A 507 27.37 -36.26 -31.66
N LEU A 508 26.46 -37.05 -32.23
CA LEU A 508 26.73 -37.79 -33.47
C LEU A 508 26.87 -36.86 -34.68
N ALA A 509 26.12 -35.76 -34.75
CA ALA A 509 26.30 -34.73 -35.78
C ALA A 509 27.67 -34.04 -35.66
N GLN A 510 28.14 -33.75 -34.44
CA GLN A 510 29.49 -33.23 -34.18
C GLN A 510 30.58 -34.26 -34.54
N ALA A 511 30.38 -35.55 -34.24
CA ALA A 511 31.33 -36.62 -34.55
C ALA A 511 31.35 -37.02 -36.03
N GLY A 512 30.23 -36.84 -36.75
CA GLY A 512 30.09 -37.06 -38.19
C GLY A 512 30.56 -35.90 -39.06
N THR A 513 30.95 -34.76 -38.46
CA THR A 513 31.66 -33.69 -39.16
C THR A 513 33.14 -34.07 -39.21
N PRO A 514 33.72 -34.42 -40.38
CA PRO A 514 35.11 -34.83 -40.45
C PRO A 514 36.02 -33.73 -39.88
N ARG A 515 36.99 -34.17 -39.09
CA ARG A 515 38.08 -33.40 -38.46
C ARG A 515 39.04 -32.85 -39.53
N ALA A 516 38.52 -32.05 -40.47
CA ALA A 516 39.22 -31.47 -41.61
C ALA A 516 39.22 -29.93 -41.60
N LEU A 517 38.87 -29.29 -40.48
CA LEU A 517 38.97 -27.84 -40.26
C LEU A 517 39.63 -27.49 -38.92
N ALA A 518 40.53 -28.36 -38.44
CA ALA A 518 41.46 -28.04 -37.36
C ALA A 518 42.89 -28.25 -37.88
N ALA A 519 43.32 -27.31 -38.72
CA ALA A 519 44.71 -26.98 -39.01
C ALA A 519 44.78 -25.46 -39.18
#